data_AF-A0A840RUL4-F1
#
_entry.id   AF-A0A840RUL4-F1
#
_cell.length_a   1.000
_cell.length_b   1.000
_cell.length_c   1.000
_cell.angle_alpha   90.00
_cell.angle_beta   90.00
_cell.angle_gamma   90.00
#
_symmetry.space_group_name_H-M   'P 1'
#
loop_
_entity.id
_entity.type
_entity.pdbx_description
1 polymer ?
#
loop_
_entity_poly.entity_id
_entity_poly.type
_entity_poly.pdbx_seq_one_letter_code
_entity_poly.pdbx_strand_id
1 'polypeptide(L)'
;MVKVKKRRLICIIILPLMVYLIYSKWHEGTPYGEKEYSPNNKFYFQLHKVFSIDEWIPFVPAPQGSDGDYDRHGYVRAYTADGKFIGEVFANGIPRAHIFWSRDVLAVMDGVHNKYNDGRIQLPTTAELPW
;
A
#
# COMPACT_ATOMS: atom_id res chain seq x y z
N MET A 1 14.72 -35.73 -29.78
CA MET A 1 14.14 -34.38 -29.58
C MET A 1 13.23 -34.24 -28.34
N VAL A 2 13.47 -34.96 -27.23
CA VAL A 2 12.57 -34.94 -26.05
C VAL A 2 12.92 -33.84 -25.02
N LYS A 3 14.18 -33.39 -24.97
CA LYS A 3 14.65 -32.36 -24.01
C LYS A 3 14.02 -30.98 -24.22
N VAL A 4 13.71 -30.60 -25.46
CA VAL A 4 13.13 -29.27 -25.79
C VAL A 4 11.70 -29.15 -25.28
N LYS A 5 10.91 -30.25 -25.30
CA LYS A 5 9.53 -30.26 -24.80
C LYS A 5 9.47 -30.11 -23.27
N LYS A 6 10.36 -30.77 -22.52
CA LYS A 6 10.45 -30.60 -21.05
C LYS A 6 10.89 -29.19 -20.65
N ARG A 7 11.87 -28.59 -21.32
CA ARG A 7 12.29 -27.19 -21.05
C ARG A 7 11.16 -26.19 -21.29
N ARG A 8 10.38 -26.34 -22.37
CA ARG A 8 9.22 -25.46 -22.63
C ARG A 8 8.13 -25.61 -21.57
N LEU A 9 7.85 -26.84 -21.12
CA LEU A 9 6.88 -27.09 -20.05
C LEU A 9 7.31 -26.44 -18.73
N ILE A 10 8.60 -26.54 -18.40
CA ILE A 10 9.18 -25.88 -17.22
C ILE A 10 9.05 -24.36 -17.32
N CYS A 11 9.35 -23.77 -18.49
CA CYS A 11 9.16 -22.32 -18.69
C CYS A 11 7.69 -21.90 -18.54
N ILE A 12 6.73 -22.69 -19.04
CA ILE A 12 5.30 -22.39 -18.93
C ILE A 12 4.82 -22.38 -17.47
N ILE A 13 5.44 -23.16 -16.59
CA ILE A 13 5.06 -23.22 -15.16
C ILE A 13 5.84 -22.19 -14.34
N ILE A 14 7.15 -22.08 -14.57
CA ILE A 14 8.02 -21.21 -13.77
C ILE A 14 7.75 -19.73 -14.08
N LEU A 15 7.48 -19.38 -15.33
CA LEU A 15 7.35 -17.98 -15.74
C LEU A 15 6.12 -17.30 -15.11
N PRO A 16 4.91 -17.89 -15.11
CA PRO A 16 3.77 -17.34 -14.37
C PRO A 16 4.02 -17.28 -12.87
N LEU A 17 4.68 -18.29 -12.29
CA LEU A 17 5.01 -18.30 -10.87
C LEU A 17 5.95 -17.14 -10.51
N MET A 18 6.99 -16.91 -11.31
CA MET A 18 7.89 -15.77 -11.12
C MET A 18 7.17 -14.43 -11.27
N VAL A 19 6.33 -14.28 -12.31
CA VAL A 19 5.54 -13.06 -12.51
C VAL A 19 4.62 -12.83 -11.33
N TYR A 20 3.96 -13.87 -10.81
CA TYR A 20 3.12 -13.79 -9.63
C TYR A 20 3.91 -13.39 -8.38
N LEU A 21 5.09 -13.97 -8.14
CA LEU A 21 5.93 -13.62 -6.98
C LEU A 21 6.42 -12.17 -7.06
N ILE A 22 6.84 -11.72 -8.25
CA ILE A 22 7.26 -10.33 -8.48
C ILE A 22 6.08 -9.40 -8.27
N TYR A 23 4.92 -9.70 -8.85
CA TYR A 23 3.71 -8.91 -8.68
C TYR A 23 3.27 -8.86 -7.21
N SER A 24 3.28 -10.01 -6.52
CA SER A 24 2.92 -10.09 -5.11
C SER A 24 3.84 -9.24 -4.25
N LYS A 25 5.16 -9.27 -4.49
CA LYS A 25 6.11 -8.44 -3.76
C LYS A 25 5.97 -6.96 -4.10
N TRP A 26 5.71 -6.64 -5.36
CA TRP A 26 5.46 -5.29 -5.82
C TRP A 26 4.18 -4.71 -5.20
N HIS A 27 3.10 -5.48 -5.18
CA HIS A 27 1.80 -5.10 -4.62
C HIS A 27 1.78 -5.08 -3.09
N GLU A 28 2.51 -5.98 -2.43
CA GLU A 28 2.71 -5.93 -0.98
C GLU A 28 3.33 -4.58 -0.59
N GLY A 29 4.17 -4.01 -1.45
CA GLY A 29 4.86 -2.75 -1.18
C GLY A 29 5.82 -2.88 0.00
N THR A 30 6.46 -1.77 0.37
CA THR A 30 7.32 -1.71 1.55
C THR A 30 6.65 -0.85 2.62
N PRO A 31 6.60 -1.29 3.89
CA PRO A 31 6.14 -0.45 4.98
C PRO A 31 6.92 0.87 5.01
N TYR A 32 6.18 1.97 5.12
CA TYR A 32 6.73 3.31 5.15
C TYR A 32 6.23 4.03 6.41
N GLY A 33 7.14 4.65 7.15
CA GLY A 33 6.82 5.31 8.42
C GLY A 33 6.53 4.33 9.56
N GLU A 34 6.11 4.89 10.70
CA GLU A 34 5.76 4.11 11.89
C GLU A 34 4.31 3.64 11.85
N LYS A 35 3.98 2.67 12.70
CA LYS A 35 2.59 2.26 12.94
C LYS A 35 1.89 3.35 13.72
N GLU A 36 0.74 3.80 13.25
CA GLU A 36 -0.08 4.76 13.97
C GLU A 36 -1.32 4.07 14.53
N TYR A 37 -1.48 4.15 15.86
CA TYR A 37 -2.53 3.43 16.57
C TYR A 37 -3.81 4.26 16.67
N SER A 38 -4.93 3.55 16.70
CA SER A 38 -6.24 4.14 17.06
C SER A 38 -6.23 4.68 18.49
N PRO A 39 -7.09 5.64 18.85
CA PRO A 39 -7.17 6.21 20.20
C PRO A 39 -7.28 5.19 21.34
N ASN A 40 -7.94 4.05 21.10
CA ASN A 40 -8.08 2.98 22.10
C ASN A 40 -7.03 1.86 21.99
N ASN A 41 -6.00 2.02 21.16
CA ASN A 41 -4.93 1.05 20.89
C ASN A 41 -5.40 -0.34 20.43
N LYS A 42 -6.64 -0.51 19.95
CA LYS A 42 -7.12 -1.81 19.42
C LYS A 42 -6.74 -2.03 17.96
N PHE A 43 -6.44 -0.97 17.24
CA PHE A 43 -6.09 -0.98 15.83
C PHE A 43 -4.83 -0.16 15.58
N TYR A 44 -4.16 -0.45 14.48
CA TYR A 44 -3.17 0.44 13.91
C TYR A 44 -3.30 0.46 12.40
N PHE A 45 -2.82 1.54 11.78
CA PHE A 45 -2.59 1.57 10.35
C PHE A 45 -1.10 1.67 10.04
N GLN A 46 -0.73 1.19 8.86
CA GLN A 46 0.63 1.28 8.33
C GLN A 46 0.57 1.67 6.87
N LEU A 47 1.29 2.73 6.51
CA LEU A 47 1.47 3.13 5.13
C LEU A 47 2.39 2.14 4.42
N HIS A 48 2.04 1.76 3.21
CA HIS A 48 2.85 0.89 2.36
C HIS A 48 3.09 1.61 1.03
N LYS A 49 4.36 1.81 0.67
CA LYS A 49 4.72 2.37 -0.64
C LYS A 49 4.82 1.25 -1.65
N VAL A 50 4.15 1.42 -2.79
CA VAL A 50 4.38 0.54 -3.94
C VAL A 50 5.67 1.02 -4.60
N PHE A 51 6.50 0.07 -4.96
CA PHE A 51 7.78 0.34 -5.61
C PHE A 51 7.53 0.99 -6.98
N SER A 52 8.08 2.19 -7.21
CA SER A 52 8.08 2.78 -8.55
C SER A 52 9.44 2.56 -9.21
N ILE A 53 9.43 2.23 -10.51
CA ILE A 53 10.65 2.16 -11.34
C ILE A 53 11.39 3.50 -11.32
N ASP A 54 10.66 4.61 -11.11
CA ASP A 54 11.24 5.96 -11.00
C ASP A 54 12.19 6.10 -9.80
N GLU A 55 12.05 5.26 -8.76
CA GLU A 55 12.99 5.23 -7.62
C GLU A 55 14.38 4.66 -8.00
N TRP A 56 14.51 4.01 -9.17
CA TRP A 56 15.79 3.51 -9.70
C TRP A 56 16.52 4.51 -10.57
N ILE A 57 15.83 5.56 -11.01
CA ILE A 57 16.43 6.61 -11.82
C ILE A 57 17.10 7.58 -10.83
N PRO A 58 18.44 7.74 -10.85
CA PRO A 58 19.11 8.72 -10.00
C PRO A 58 18.59 10.11 -10.38
N PHE A 59 17.77 10.68 -9.51
CA PHE A 59 17.14 11.96 -9.77
C PHE A 59 18.19 13.07 -9.61
N VAL A 60 18.39 13.87 -10.66
CA VAL A 60 19.07 15.15 -10.53
C VAL A 60 17.99 16.13 -10.04
N PRO A 61 18.08 16.66 -8.81
CA PRO A 61 17.06 17.58 -8.31
C PRO A 61 16.99 18.79 -9.25
N ALA A 62 15.83 19.00 -9.86
CA ALA A 62 15.60 20.18 -10.69
C ALA A 62 15.64 21.43 -9.81
N PRO A 63 16.22 22.57 -10.26
CA PRO A 63 16.50 23.73 -9.40
C PRO A 63 15.27 24.51 -8.91
N GLN A 64 14.07 24.09 -9.30
CA GLN A 64 12.81 24.75 -8.94
C GLN A 64 11.90 23.67 -8.40
N GLY A 65 11.51 23.79 -7.13
CA GLY A 65 10.83 22.78 -6.32
C GLY A 65 9.57 22.25 -6.99
N SER A 66 9.76 21.31 -7.91
CA SER A 66 8.69 20.72 -8.69
C SER A 66 8.07 19.60 -7.90
N ASP A 67 6.76 19.52 -7.98
CA ASP A 67 5.88 18.51 -7.39
C ASP A 67 6.23 17.05 -7.72
N GLY A 68 7.30 16.79 -8.47
CA GLY A 68 7.69 15.45 -8.94
C GLY A 68 8.21 14.49 -7.87
N ASP A 69 8.47 14.96 -6.65
CA ASP A 69 9.01 14.11 -5.56
C ASP A 69 7.93 13.35 -4.75
N TYR A 70 6.65 13.65 -4.98
CA TYR A 70 5.60 13.37 -3.98
C TYR A 70 4.46 12.45 -4.44
N ASP A 71 4.40 12.08 -5.73
CA ASP A 71 3.37 11.17 -6.26
C ASP A 71 3.75 9.71 -6.08
N ARG A 72 4.10 9.32 -4.85
CA ARG A 72 4.32 7.90 -4.54
C ARG A 72 2.96 7.26 -4.24
N HIS A 73 2.52 6.40 -5.14
CA HIS A 73 1.34 5.58 -4.94
C HIS A 73 1.60 4.54 -3.84
N GLY A 74 0.54 4.19 -3.12
CA GLY A 74 0.64 3.14 -2.14
C GLY A 74 -0.68 2.75 -1.52
N TYR A 75 -0.58 2.02 -0.42
CA TYR A 75 -1.72 1.53 0.33
C TYR A 75 -1.66 2.00 1.77
N VAL A 76 -2.82 2.42 2.29
CA VAL A 76 -3.05 2.50 3.73
C VAL A 76 -3.66 1.17 4.13
N ARG A 77 -2.96 0.43 5.00
CA ARG A 77 -3.44 -0.86 5.49
C ARG A 77 -3.78 -0.75 6.97
N ALA A 78 -4.96 -1.23 7.34
CA ALA A 78 -5.41 -1.30 8.72
C ALA A 78 -5.30 -2.72 9.27
N TYR A 79 -4.89 -2.79 10.54
CA TYR A 79 -4.70 -4.03 11.27
C TYR A 79 -5.28 -3.90 12.68
N THR A 80 -5.59 -5.04 13.28
CA THR A 80 -5.79 -5.13 14.72
C THR A 80 -4.44 -4.99 15.45
N ALA A 81 -4.46 -4.69 16.75
CA ALA A 81 -3.25 -4.54 17.56
C ALA A 81 -2.38 -5.82 17.59
N ASP A 82 -2.98 -7.00 17.47
CA ASP A 82 -2.31 -8.30 17.32
C ASP A 82 -1.77 -8.57 15.89
N GLY A 83 -1.97 -7.63 14.96
CA GLY A 83 -1.42 -7.68 13.60
C GLY A 83 -2.31 -8.38 12.57
N LYS A 84 -3.58 -8.67 12.88
CA LYS A 84 -4.52 -9.25 11.91
C LYS A 84 -4.96 -8.18 10.92
N PHE A 85 -4.86 -8.49 9.63
CA PHE A 85 -5.31 -7.61 8.55
C PHE A 85 -6.82 -7.37 8.59
N ILE A 86 -7.24 -6.11 8.45
CA ILE A 86 -8.65 -5.69 8.41
C ILE A 86 -9.03 -5.29 6.99
N GLY A 87 -8.21 -4.45 6.36
CA GLY A 87 -8.48 -3.94 5.02
C GLY A 87 -7.38 -3.02 4.53
N GLU A 88 -7.48 -2.64 3.25
CA GLU A 88 -6.56 -1.72 2.61
C GLU A 88 -7.30 -0.75 1.69
N VAL A 89 -6.74 0.45 1.56
CA VAL A 89 -7.18 1.50 0.64
C VAL A 89 -5.98 1.95 -0.16
N PHE A 90 -6.15 2.04 -1.48
CA PHE A 90 -5.16 2.67 -2.35
C PHE A 90 -5.20 4.18 -2.17
N ALA A 91 -4.04 4.81 -1.99
CA ALA A 91 -3.89 6.25 -1.86
C ALA A 91 -2.86 6.77 -2.85
N ASN A 92 -3.21 7.84 -3.55
CA ASN A 92 -2.28 8.59 -4.38
C ASN A 92 -1.51 9.58 -3.50
N GLY A 93 -0.18 9.57 -3.58
CA GLY A 93 0.63 10.53 -2.84
C GLY A 93 0.81 10.20 -1.36
N ILE A 94 1.28 9.00 -1.04
CA ILE A 94 1.86 8.72 0.28
C ILE A 94 3.22 9.46 0.38
N PRO A 95 3.42 10.37 1.35
CA PRO A 95 2.73 10.45 2.65
C PRO A 95 1.73 11.61 2.83
N ARG A 96 1.33 12.32 1.78
CA ARG A 96 0.40 13.46 1.86
C ARG A 96 -1.05 13.07 2.15
N ALA A 97 -1.41 11.79 2.01
CA ALA A 97 -2.74 11.32 2.34
C ALA A 97 -3.09 11.62 3.81
N HIS A 98 -4.20 12.32 4.02
CA HIS A 98 -4.74 12.60 5.33
C HIS A 98 -5.52 11.39 5.85
N ILE A 99 -5.13 10.90 7.01
CA ILE A 99 -5.69 9.69 7.61
C ILE A 99 -6.20 10.04 9.00
N PHE A 100 -7.41 9.61 9.32
CA PHE A 100 -7.95 9.82 10.65
C PHE A 100 -8.88 8.68 11.07
N TRP A 101 -8.84 8.41 12.37
CA TRP A 101 -9.74 7.48 13.02
C TRP A 101 -11.10 8.13 13.25
N SER A 102 -12.14 7.45 12.82
CA SER A 102 -13.53 7.69 13.22
C SER A 102 -14.02 6.48 14.01
N ARG A 103 -15.12 6.65 14.74
CA ARG A 103 -15.68 5.67 15.68
C ARG A 103 -15.55 4.23 15.21
N ASP A 104 -15.94 3.91 13.99
CA ASP A 104 -15.95 2.57 13.41
C ASP A 104 -15.24 2.49 12.05
N VAL A 105 -14.54 3.54 11.64
CA VAL A 105 -13.94 3.66 10.29
C VAL A 105 -12.57 4.30 10.36
N LEU A 106 -11.61 3.77 9.60
CA LEU A 106 -10.40 4.51 9.21
C LEU A 106 -10.67 5.20 7.88
N ALA A 107 -10.67 6.54 7.89
CA ALA A 107 -10.87 7.35 6.69
C ALA A 107 -9.51 7.75 6.09
N VAL A 108 -9.42 7.66 4.76
CA VAL A 108 -8.22 7.99 3.99
C VAL A 108 -8.62 8.97 2.89
N MET A 109 -8.05 10.17 2.96
CA MET A 109 -8.26 11.25 2.00
C MET A 109 -6.94 11.54 1.30
N ASP A 110 -6.84 11.15 0.03
CA ASP A 110 -5.61 11.31 -0.76
C ASP A 110 -5.57 12.64 -1.54
N GLY A 111 -6.63 13.44 -1.44
CA GLY A 111 -6.72 14.78 -2.06
C GLY A 111 -6.82 14.76 -3.59
N VAL A 112 -6.82 13.57 -4.21
CA VAL A 112 -6.94 13.42 -5.65
C VAL A 112 -8.39 13.19 -6.00
N HIS A 113 -8.97 14.08 -6.80
CA HIS A 113 -10.32 13.93 -7.35
C HIS A 113 -10.30 12.83 -8.44
N ASN A 114 -10.08 11.59 -8.02
CA ASN A 114 -10.04 10.42 -8.89
C ASN A 114 -11.40 9.68 -8.85
N LYS A 115 -11.53 8.69 -9.73
CA LYS A 115 -12.74 7.87 -9.90
C LYS A 115 -13.01 6.93 -8.71
N TYR A 116 -12.13 6.87 -7.70
CA TYR A 116 -12.17 5.89 -6.61
C TYR A 116 -12.73 6.44 -5.29
N ASN A 117 -13.05 7.74 -5.19
CA ASN A 117 -13.52 8.44 -3.98
C ASN A 117 -12.57 8.27 -2.77
N ASP A 118 -12.74 9.11 -1.75
CA ASP A 118 -12.03 8.93 -0.46
C ASP A 118 -12.28 7.51 0.07
N GLY A 119 -11.20 6.80 0.36
CA GLY A 119 -11.28 5.41 0.80
C GLY A 119 -11.60 5.31 2.28
N ARG A 120 -12.34 4.25 2.63
CA ARG A 120 -12.74 3.96 4.02
C ARG A 120 -12.51 2.49 4.31
N ILE A 121 -11.93 2.21 5.47
CA ILE A 121 -11.80 0.84 5.99
C ILE A 121 -12.75 0.70 7.17
N GLN A 122 -13.75 -0.17 7.03
CA GLN A 122 -14.68 -0.48 8.12
C GLN A 122 -13.97 -1.31 9.18
N LEU A 123 -14.03 -0.85 10.43
CA LEU A 123 -13.43 -1.53 11.56
C LEU A 123 -14.42 -2.54 12.17
N PRO A 124 -13.93 -3.66 12.72
CA PRO A 124 -14.79 -4.67 13.33
C PRO A 124 -15.40 -4.21 14.67
N THR A 125 -14.76 -3.27 15.36
CA THR A 125 -15.25 -2.63 16.60
C THR A 125 -14.80 -1.17 16.64
N THR A 126 -15.21 -0.43 17.68
CA THR A 126 -14.88 0.99 17.76
C THR A 126 -13.38 1.25 17.96
N ALA A 127 -12.84 2.29 17.32
CA ALA A 127 -11.49 2.83 17.50
C ALA A 127 -11.38 3.88 18.62
N GLU A 128 -12.51 4.39 19.10
CA GLU A 128 -12.56 5.38 20.17
C GLU A 128 -12.47 4.72 21.55
N LEU A 129 -12.07 5.51 22.56
CA LEU A 129 -12.13 5.08 23.94
C LEU A 129 -13.59 4.97 24.39
N PRO A 130 -13.98 3.94 25.17
CA PRO A 130 -15.26 3.96 25.85
C PRO A 130 -15.25 5.15 26.82
N TRP A 131 -16.25 6.02 26.68
CA TRP A 131 -16.48 7.16 27.56
C TRP A 131 -16.82 6.72 28.99
#